data_AF-M2LZW4-F1
#
_entry.id   AF-M2LZW4-F1
#
_cell.length_a   1.000
_cell.length_b   1.000
_cell.length_c   1.000
_cell.angle_alpha   90.00
_cell.angle_beta   90.00
_cell.angle_gamma   90.00
#
_symmetry.space_group_name_H-M   'P 1'
#
loop_
_entity.id
_entity.type
_entity.pdbx_description
1 polymer ?
#
loop_
_entity_poly.entity_id
_entity_poly.type
_entity_poly.pdbx_seq_one_letter_code
_entity_poly.pdbx_strand_id
1 'polypeptide(L)'
;MGQYEDFSTLTRRSLKHALSESSCYLSGGQTDELMQAYDSLSCFPDVEQTLESLKTAPDLRAVVFSNGTHEMVSSSVQNSPDLSPHADVFDDIIVVEEVRKFKPAPEVYSRLARKVGKDPQSEEQMKEIWLVSGNPFDVVGARAVGMNAVWVDRAGTGWQDSLVEGEKGRPTEVVKSLDQVVATVMSSQSDKLTEQWREMHRERNT
;
A
#
# COMPACT_ATOMS: atom_id res chain seq x y z
N MET A 1 -0.68 22.44 -5.90
CA MET A 1 0.35 23.48 -5.72
C MET A 1 1.63 23.20 -6.51
N GLY A 2 1.94 21.97 -6.92
CA GLY A 2 3.14 21.68 -7.74
C GLY A 2 4.47 21.89 -6.99
N GLN A 3 4.40 21.99 -5.66
CA GLN A 3 5.55 22.19 -4.79
C GLN A 3 5.81 20.88 -4.05
N TYR A 4 6.89 20.21 -4.40
CA TYR A 4 7.32 18.98 -3.75
C TYR A 4 8.44 19.27 -2.74
N GLU A 5 8.25 18.73 -1.55
CA GLU A 5 9.29 18.49 -0.56
C GLU A 5 9.18 17.03 -0.12
N ASP A 6 10.28 16.45 0.35
CA ASP A 6 10.28 15.06 0.80
C ASP A 6 9.40 14.83 2.03
N PHE A 7 9.00 13.58 2.22
CA PHE A 7 8.05 13.21 3.25
C PHE A 7 8.61 13.40 4.67
N SER A 8 9.93 13.30 4.87
CA SER A 8 10.56 13.56 6.17
C SER A 8 10.38 15.03 6.58
N THR A 9 10.64 15.94 5.63
CA THR A 9 10.44 17.37 5.81
C THR A 9 8.97 17.71 6.08
N LEU A 10 8.04 17.10 5.34
CA LEU A 10 6.61 17.29 5.57
C LEU A 10 6.14 16.75 6.92
N THR A 11 6.63 15.58 7.35
CA THR A 11 6.33 15.01 8.67
C THR A 11 6.82 15.93 9.78
N ARG A 12 8.05 16.46 9.68
CA ARG A 12 8.59 17.43 10.65
C ARG A 12 7.77 18.72 10.71
N ARG A 13 7.32 19.24 9.55
CA ARG A 13 6.47 20.44 9.49
C ARG A 13 5.08 20.18 10.07
N SER A 14 4.51 19.02 9.77
CA SER A 14 3.22 18.59 10.33
C SER A 14 3.28 18.42 11.84
N LEU A 15 4.38 17.86 12.37
CA LEU A 15 4.63 17.80 13.81
C LEU A 15 4.69 19.19 14.44
N LYS A 16 5.42 20.14 13.85
CA LYS A 16 5.46 21.53 14.34
C LYS A 16 4.08 22.18 14.34
N HIS A 17 3.28 21.94 13.30
CA HIS A 17 1.91 22.44 13.23
C HIS A 17 1.03 21.86 14.35
N ALA A 18 1.01 20.53 14.51
CA ALA A 18 0.23 19.85 15.55
C ALA A 18 0.64 20.28 16.97
N LEU A 19 1.94 20.47 17.22
CA LEU A 19 2.45 21.01 18.49
C LEU A 19 1.92 22.42 18.75
N SER A 20 1.93 23.28 17.73
CA SER A 20 1.37 24.63 17.82
C SER A 20 -0.13 24.63 18.12
N GLU A 21 -0.91 23.77 17.45
CA GLU A 21 -2.35 23.64 17.71
C GLU A 21 -2.64 23.14 19.13
N SER A 22 -1.79 22.25 19.63
CA SER A 22 -1.92 21.66 20.96
C SER A 22 -1.32 22.53 22.07
N SER A 23 -0.76 23.71 21.76
CA SER A 23 -0.01 24.57 22.69
C SER A 23 1.15 23.84 23.40
N CYS A 24 1.74 22.86 22.72
CA CYS A 24 2.87 22.07 23.19
C CYS A 24 4.17 22.56 22.53
N TYR A 25 5.28 22.43 23.25
CA TYR A 25 6.60 22.84 22.76
C TYR A 25 7.61 21.72 22.99
N LEU A 26 8.39 21.42 21.97
CA LEU A 26 9.52 20.50 22.04
C LEU A 26 10.81 21.26 21.75
N SER A 27 11.88 20.87 22.43
CA SER A 27 13.23 21.27 22.03
C SER A 27 13.59 20.65 20.67
N GLY A 28 14.67 21.15 20.05
CA GLY A 28 15.21 20.55 18.82
C GLY A 28 15.53 19.06 19.01
N GLY A 29 16.19 18.70 20.11
CA GLY A 29 16.52 17.31 20.44
C GLY A 29 15.29 16.41 20.60
N GLN A 30 14.27 16.86 21.33
CA GLN A 30 13.01 16.10 21.46
C GLN A 30 12.26 15.96 20.13
N THR A 31 12.35 16.97 19.26
CA THR A 31 11.78 16.89 17.91
C THR A 31 12.50 15.84 17.09
N ASP A 32 13.83 15.78 17.18
CA ASP A 32 14.64 14.79 16.47
C ASP A 32 14.40 13.36 17.01
N GLU A 33 14.26 13.20 18.32
CA GLU A 33 13.88 11.92 18.95
C GLU A 33 12.51 11.42 18.46
N LEU A 34 11.50 12.30 18.37
CA LEU A 34 10.18 11.92 17.83
C LEU A 34 10.23 11.59 16.34
N MET A 35 11.00 12.35 15.56
CA MET A 35 11.19 12.04 14.14
C MET A 35 11.87 10.69 13.95
N GLN A 36 12.86 10.36 14.78
CA GLN A 36 13.52 9.06 14.74
C GLN A 36 12.58 7.93 15.14
N ALA A 37 11.71 8.13 16.14
CA ALA A 37 10.70 7.14 16.53
C ALA A 37 9.70 6.86 15.39
N TYR A 38 9.43 7.84 14.53
CA TYR A 38 8.59 7.68 13.35
C TYR A 38 9.19 6.72 12.31
N ASP A 39 10.52 6.59 12.27
CA ASP A 39 11.22 5.69 11.34
C ASP A 39 11.22 4.23 11.83
N SER A 40 10.72 3.93 13.02
CA SER A 40 10.71 2.59 13.61
C SER A 40 9.38 2.27 14.31
N LEU A 41 8.25 2.58 13.67
CA LEU A 41 6.93 2.27 14.22
C LEU A 41 6.75 0.75 14.42
N SER A 42 6.10 0.38 15.52
CA SER A 42 5.68 -0.99 15.76
C SER A 42 4.63 -1.44 14.74
N CYS A 43 4.68 -2.72 14.40
CA CYS A 43 3.69 -3.32 13.51
C CYS A 43 2.36 -3.58 14.21
N PHE A 44 1.31 -3.76 13.40
CA PHE A 44 0.08 -4.34 13.90
C PHE A 44 0.30 -5.84 14.22
N PRO A 45 -0.43 -6.43 15.19
CA PRO A 45 -0.22 -7.81 15.63
C PRO A 45 -0.41 -8.88 14.54
N ASP A 46 -1.11 -8.57 13.46
CA ASP A 46 -1.40 -9.46 12.34
C ASP A 46 -0.36 -9.41 11.21
N VAL A 47 0.63 -8.52 11.30
CA VAL A 47 1.66 -8.35 10.26
C VAL A 47 2.55 -9.58 10.15
N GLU A 48 3.02 -10.13 11.28
CA GLU A 48 3.92 -11.29 11.31
C GLU A 48 3.32 -12.48 10.55
N GLN A 49 2.09 -12.88 10.90
CA GLN A 49 1.37 -13.96 10.24
C GLN A 49 1.16 -13.70 8.74
N THR A 50 0.95 -12.44 8.36
CA THR A 50 0.80 -12.06 6.94
C THR A 50 2.11 -12.25 6.17
N LEU A 51 3.22 -11.82 6.77
CA LEU A 51 4.55 -11.94 6.17
C LEU A 51 4.99 -13.41 6.07
N GLU A 52 4.69 -14.23 7.08
CA GLU A 52 4.88 -15.68 7.02
C GLU A 52 4.06 -16.32 5.90
N SER A 53 2.79 -15.92 5.76
CA SER A 53 1.92 -16.42 4.67
C SER A 53 2.49 -16.04 3.29
N LEU A 54 3.01 -14.82 3.13
CA LEU A 54 3.68 -14.37 1.91
C LEU A 54 4.94 -15.20 1.60
N LYS A 55 5.76 -15.55 2.60
CA LYS A 55 6.94 -16.43 2.40
C LYS A 55 6.56 -17.79 1.79
N THR A 56 5.37 -18.28 2.09
CA THR A 56 4.86 -19.58 1.61
C THR A 56 4.04 -19.50 0.32
N ALA A 57 3.85 -18.30 -0.24
CA ALA A 57 3.05 -18.05 -1.44
C ALA A 57 3.94 -17.68 -2.64
N PRO A 58 4.52 -18.66 -3.37
CA PRO A 58 5.51 -18.40 -4.42
C PRO A 58 4.97 -17.63 -5.62
N ASP A 59 3.64 -17.60 -5.80
CA ASP A 59 2.98 -16.88 -6.89
C ASP A 59 2.74 -15.39 -6.58
N LEU A 60 3.09 -14.95 -5.36
CA LEU A 60 2.93 -13.56 -4.93
C LEU A 60 4.30 -12.89 -4.74
N ARG A 61 4.44 -11.73 -5.38
CA ARG A 61 5.57 -10.83 -5.19
C ARG A 61 5.17 -9.68 -4.26
N ALA A 62 5.78 -9.60 -3.08
CA ALA A 62 5.52 -8.54 -2.13
C ALA A 62 6.53 -7.38 -2.29
N VAL A 63 6.03 -6.14 -2.27
CA VAL A 63 6.84 -4.92 -2.29
C VAL A 63 6.26 -3.91 -1.30
N VAL A 64 7.11 -3.06 -0.72
CA VAL A 64 6.64 -1.91 0.06
C VAL A 64 6.40 -0.74 -0.89
N PHE A 65 5.23 -0.10 -0.83
CA PHE A 65 4.91 1.08 -1.63
C PHE A 65 4.48 2.27 -0.75
N SER A 66 5.32 3.29 -0.61
CA SER A 66 5.16 4.32 0.43
C SER A 66 5.42 5.75 -0.07
N ASN A 67 4.75 6.72 0.59
CA ASN A 67 5.05 8.14 0.43
C ASN A 67 6.36 8.55 1.12
N GLY A 68 6.86 7.75 2.07
CA GLY A 68 8.11 7.99 2.79
C GLY A 68 9.32 8.12 1.86
N THR A 69 10.40 8.73 2.34
CA THR A 69 11.68 8.71 1.60
C THR A 69 12.26 7.31 1.58
N HIS A 70 13.17 7.04 0.66
CA HIS A 70 13.83 5.74 0.61
C HIS A 70 14.52 5.41 1.94
N GLU A 71 15.16 6.40 2.57
CA GLU A 71 15.83 6.26 3.86
C GLU A 71 14.85 5.92 4.99
N MET A 72 13.75 6.65 5.13
CA MET A 72 12.74 6.40 6.18
C MET A 72 12.22 4.96 6.09
N VAL A 73 11.80 4.54 4.89
CA VAL A 73 11.16 3.24 4.68
C VAL A 73 12.17 2.10 4.82
N SER A 74 13.39 2.28 4.30
CA SER A 74 14.47 1.30 4.46
C SER A 74 14.83 1.13 5.93
N SER A 75 14.92 2.23 6.68
CA SER A 75 15.17 2.19 8.13
C SER A 75 14.07 1.43 8.87
N SER A 76 12.79 1.68 8.56
CA SER A 76 11.68 0.95 9.18
C SER A 76 11.76 -0.55 8.89
N VAL A 77 12.02 -0.95 7.64
CA VAL A 77 12.10 -2.37 7.27
C VAL A 77 13.32 -3.05 7.90
N GLN A 78 14.46 -2.38 7.99
CA GLN A 78 15.72 -2.98 8.43
C GLN A 78 15.95 -2.91 9.94
N ASN A 79 15.40 -1.91 10.63
CA ASN A 79 15.72 -1.61 12.03
C ASN A 79 14.53 -1.81 12.97
N SER A 80 13.28 -1.84 12.47
CA SER A 80 12.14 -2.14 13.35
C SER A 80 12.27 -3.57 13.88
N PRO A 81 12.14 -3.78 15.20
CA PRO A 81 12.18 -5.12 15.79
C PRO A 81 11.14 -6.08 15.17
N ASP A 82 10.00 -5.53 14.74
CA ASP A 82 8.87 -6.31 14.24
C ASP A 82 9.01 -6.65 12.74
N LEU A 83 9.70 -5.81 11.94
CA LEU A 83 9.85 -6.01 10.49
C LEU A 83 11.19 -6.58 10.07
N SER A 84 12.27 -6.25 10.79
CA SER A 84 13.62 -6.66 10.42
C SER A 84 13.80 -8.18 10.26
N PRO A 85 13.14 -9.07 11.04
CA PRO A 85 13.20 -10.52 10.80
C PRO A 85 12.55 -10.98 9.50
N HIS A 86 11.73 -10.13 8.88
CA HIS A 86 10.96 -10.41 7.67
C HIS A 86 11.36 -9.51 6.49
N ALA A 87 12.48 -8.79 6.57
CA ALA A 87 12.92 -7.89 5.51
C ALA A 87 13.12 -8.59 4.16
N ASP A 88 13.43 -9.89 4.18
CA ASP A 88 13.59 -10.79 3.04
C ASP A 88 12.27 -11.10 2.28
N VAL A 89 11.11 -10.81 2.89
CA VAL A 89 9.80 -10.97 2.23
C VAL A 89 9.58 -9.94 1.12
N PHE A 90 10.17 -8.76 1.26
CA PHE A 90 9.96 -7.67 0.33
C PHE A 90 11.02 -7.68 -0.77
N ASP A 91 10.58 -7.91 -2.00
CA ASP A 91 11.45 -7.89 -3.19
C ASP A 91 12.00 -6.50 -3.51
N ASP A 92 11.26 -5.45 -3.12
CA ASP A 92 11.63 -4.07 -3.42
C ASP A 92 10.93 -3.09 -2.45
N ILE A 93 11.56 -1.94 -2.26
CA ILE A 93 10.99 -0.77 -1.59
C ILE A 93 10.79 0.31 -2.66
N ILE A 94 9.52 0.59 -2.96
CA ILE A 94 9.13 1.53 -4.00
C ILE A 94 8.58 2.78 -3.33
N VAL A 95 9.36 3.86 -3.37
CA VAL A 95 8.96 5.16 -2.82
C VAL A 95 8.53 6.14 -3.90
N VAL A 96 7.68 7.09 -3.53
CA VAL A 96 7.20 8.14 -4.45
C VAL A 96 8.21 9.27 -4.67
N GLU A 97 9.30 9.27 -3.91
CA GLU A 97 10.31 10.34 -3.86
C GLU A 97 10.86 10.72 -5.25
N GLU A 98 11.21 9.72 -6.07
CA GLU A 98 11.70 9.94 -7.44
C GLU A 98 10.65 10.57 -8.37
N VAL A 99 9.37 10.33 -8.11
CA VAL A 99 8.25 10.87 -8.91
C VAL A 99 7.97 12.34 -8.53
N ARG A 100 8.42 12.76 -7.33
CA ARG A 100 8.16 14.09 -6.77
C ARG A 100 6.67 14.44 -6.70
N LYS A 101 5.84 13.42 -6.45
CA LYS A 101 4.39 13.51 -6.23
C LYS A 101 4.00 12.53 -5.13
N PHE A 102 3.01 12.85 -4.33
CA PHE A 102 2.47 11.91 -3.34
C PHE A 102 1.27 11.15 -3.91
N LYS A 103 0.99 9.99 -3.33
CA LYS A 103 -0.33 9.35 -3.48
C LYS A 103 -1.45 10.36 -3.16
N PRO A 104 -2.58 10.35 -3.89
CA PRO A 104 -2.97 9.38 -4.92
C PRO A 104 -2.65 9.83 -6.36
N ALA A 105 -1.55 10.55 -6.61
CA ALA A 105 -1.18 10.94 -7.97
C ALA A 105 -0.98 9.70 -8.89
N PRO A 106 -1.58 9.64 -10.09
CA PRO A 106 -1.53 8.45 -10.95
C PRO A 106 -0.10 8.04 -11.36
N GLU A 107 0.83 9.00 -11.38
CA GLU A 107 2.23 8.76 -11.73
C GLU A 107 2.95 7.87 -10.72
N VAL A 108 2.55 7.90 -9.43
CA VAL A 108 3.20 7.06 -8.42
C VAL A 108 2.82 5.59 -8.58
N TYR A 109 1.57 5.30 -8.96
CA TYR A 109 1.11 3.95 -9.27
C TYR A 109 1.67 3.45 -10.61
N SER A 110 1.83 4.35 -11.58
CA SER A 110 2.51 4.03 -12.85
C SER A 110 3.98 3.65 -12.61
N ARG A 111 4.66 4.33 -11.67
CA ARG A 111 6.02 3.98 -11.24
C ARG A 111 6.05 2.62 -10.54
N LEU A 112 5.10 2.35 -9.64
CA LEU A 112 4.94 1.02 -9.02
C LEU A 112 4.84 -0.07 -10.08
N ALA A 113 3.92 0.07 -11.04
CA ALA A 113 3.73 -0.91 -12.12
C ALA A 113 5.03 -1.19 -12.88
N ARG A 114 5.73 -0.15 -13.31
CA ARG A 114 7.02 -0.30 -14.02
C ARG A 114 8.08 -1.01 -13.18
N LYS A 115 8.18 -0.70 -11.88
CA LYS A 115 9.15 -1.30 -10.96
C LYS A 115 8.88 -2.79 -10.73
N VAL A 116 7.62 -3.21 -10.79
CA VAL A 116 7.24 -4.63 -10.72
C VAL A 116 7.18 -5.33 -12.09
N GLY A 117 7.65 -4.68 -13.16
CA GLY A 117 7.73 -5.26 -14.50
C GLY A 117 6.41 -5.30 -15.27
N LYS A 118 5.44 -4.45 -14.89
CA LYS A 118 4.14 -4.33 -15.55
C LYS A 118 4.06 -3.03 -16.37
N ASP A 119 3.32 -3.10 -17.46
CA ASP A 119 3.02 -1.95 -18.32
C ASP A 119 1.84 -1.15 -17.74
N PRO A 120 2.05 0.12 -17.32
CA PRO A 120 0.97 0.95 -16.81
C PRO A 120 -0.10 1.33 -17.86
N GLN A 121 0.11 1.00 -19.14
CA GLN A 121 -0.90 1.19 -20.20
C GLN A 121 -1.72 -0.08 -20.47
N SER A 122 -1.33 -1.24 -19.92
CA SER A 122 -2.07 -2.48 -20.07
C SER A 122 -3.05 -2.68 -18.91
N GLU A 123 -4.35 -2.61 -19.19
CA GLU A 123 -5.39 -2.83 -18.18
C GLU A 123 -5.29 -4.23 -17.55
N GLU A 124 -4.95 -5.24 -18.34
CA GLU A 124 -4.77 -6.61 -17.87
C GLU A 124 -3.61 -6.71 -16.86
N GLN A 125 -2.46 -6.11 -17.19
CA GLN A 125 -1.29 -6.15 -16.31
C GLN A 125 -1.47 -5.29 -15.07
N MET A 126 -2.21 -4.18 -15.16
CA MET A 126 -2.55 -3.38 -13.98
C MET A 126 -3.45 -4.15 -13.01
N LYS A 127 -4.39 -4.96 -13.53
CA LYS A 127 -5.23 -5.86 -12.72
C LYS A 127 -4.47 -6.99 -12.03
N GLU A 128 -3.20 -7.25 -12.38
CA GLU A 128 -2.35 -8.20 -11.66
C GLU A 128 -1.75 -7.60 -10.38
N ILE A 129 -1.74 -6.26 -10.27
CA ILE A 129 -1.20 -5.56 -9.10
C ILE A 129 -2.31 -5.34 -8.08
N TRP A 130 -2.05 -5.73 -6.83
CA TRP A 130 -2.95 -5.55 -5.69
C TRP A 130 -2.35 -4.56 -4.70
N LEU A 131 -2.98 -3.39 -4.57
CA LEU A 131 -2.65 -2.44 -3.50
C LEU A 131 -3.36 -2.86 -2.22
N VAL A 132 -2.64 -3.02 -1.12
CA VAL A 132 -3.21 -3.28 0.21
C VAL A 132 -3.04 -2.02 1.05
N SER A 133 -4.13 -1.45 1.58
CA SER A 133 -4.04 -0.22 2.35
C SER A 133 -5.15 -0.07 3.40
N GLY A 134 -4.78 0.53 4.54
CA GLY A 134 -5.69 1.07 5.54
C GLY A 134 -5.99 2.56 5.35
N ASN A 135 -5.60 3.15 4.20
CA ASN A 135 -5.93 4.54 3.84
C ASN A 135 -6.88 4.61 2.62
N PRO A 136 -8.09 5.20 2.74
CA PRO A 136 -9.06 5.21 1.64
C PRO A 136 -8.54 5.89 0.37
N PHE A 137 -7.81 7.00 0.51
CA PHE A 137 -7.26 7.72 -0.64
C PHE A 137 -6.31 6.85 -1.48
N ASP A 138 -5.58 5.93 -0.85
CA ASP A 138 -4.62 5.07 -1.54
C ASP A 138 -5.35 3.97 -2.31
N VAL A 139 -6.35 3.34 -1.68
CA VAL A 139 -7.27 2.38 -2.32
C VAL A 139 -7.89 3.00 -3.57
N VAL A 140 -8.50 4.19 -3.44
CA VAL A 140 -9.13 4.89 -4.56
C VAL A 140 -8.09 5.25 -5.62
N GLY A 141 -6.90 5.69 -5.24
CA GLY A 141 -5.81 6.00 -6.18
C GLY A 141 -5.39 4.80 -7.03
N ALA A 142 -5.22 3.63 -6.42
CA ALA A 142 -4.90 2.39 -7.13
C ALA A 142 -6.04 1.94 -8.05
N ARG A 143 -7.29 1.98 -7.58
CA ARG A 143 -8.47 1.60 -8.37
C ARG A 143 -8.67 2.53 -9.57
N ALA A 144 -8.38 3.82 -9.42
CA ALA A 144 -8.48 4.81 -10.50
C ALA A 144 -7.54 4.49 -11.68
N VAL A 145 -6.36 3.91 -11.42
CA VAL A 145 -5.41 3.49 -12.46
C VAL A 145 -5.58 2.03 -12.92
N GLY A 146 -6.63 1.35 -12.46
CA GLY A 146 -6.98 -0.01 -12.90
C GLY A 146 -6.32 -1.15 -12.12
N MET A 147 -5.66 -0.86 -10.98
CA MET A 147 -5.18 -1.91 -10.08
C MET A 147 -6.33 -2.54 -9.29
N ASN A 148 -6.12 -3.74 -8.75
CA ASN A 148 -6.96 -4.23 -7.67
C ASN A 148 -6.52 -3.59 -6.35
N ALA A 149 -7.45 -3.50 -5.41
CA ALA A 149 -7.12 -2.99 -4.08
C ALA A 149 -7.85 -3.76 -2.98
N VAL A 150 -7.13 -4.05 -1.89
CA VAL A 150 -7.69 -4.56 -0.64
C VAL A 150 -7.73 -3.43 0.38
N TRP A 151 -8.93 -3.15 0.89
CA TRP A 151 -9.13 -2.26 2.03
C TRP A 151 -9.04 -3.05 3.34
N VAL A 152 -8.17 -2.62 4.25
CA VAL A 152 -8.03 -3.23 5.58
C VAL A 152 -8.90 -2.45 6.58
N ASP A 153 -10.15 -2.89 6.74
CA ASP A 153 -11.14 -2.31 7.63
C ASP A 153 -10.93 -2.73 9.08
N ARG A 154 -9.89 -2.20 9.71
CA ARG A 154 -9.59 -2.47 11.12
C ARG A 154 -10.70 -2.01 12.06
N ALA A 155 -11.43 -0.95 11.70
CA ALA A 155 -12.52 -0.41 12.50
C ALA A 155 -13.80 -1.25 12.41
N GLY A 156 -13.91 -2.11 11.38
CA GLY A 156 -15.09 -2.95 11.15
C GLY A 156 -16.34 -2.14 10.80
N THR A 157 -16.16 -0.96 10.21
CA THR A 157 -17.26 -0.02 9.89
C THR A 157 -17.72 -0.10 8.43
N GLY A 158 -17.06 -0.94 7.63
CA GLY A 158 -17.25 -1.03 6.19
C GLY A 158 -16.56 0.10 5.42
N TRP A 159 -16.59 -0.01 4.10
CA TRP A 159 -16.11 1.04 3.21
C TRP A 159 -17.08 2.23 3.19
N GLN A 160 -16.63 3.38 3.72
CA GLN A 160 -17.44 4.60 3.84
C GLN A 160 -17.04 5.73 2.89
N ASP A 161 -15.83 5.68 2.31
CA ASP A 161 -15.36 6.73 1.40
C ASP A 161 -16.26 6.80 0.16
N SER A 162 -16.65 8.02 -0.17
CA SER A 162 -17.59 8.35 -1.24
C SER A 162 -17.08 9.49 -2.13
N LEU A 163 -15.79 9.83 -2.04
CA LEU A 163 -15.20 10.92 -2.82
C LEU A 163 -15.16 10.61 -4.32
N VAL A 164 -15.18 9.33 -4.70
CA VAL A 164 -15.26 8.86 -6.08
C VAL A 164 -16.42 7.88 -6.21
N GLU A 165 -17.30 8.13 -7.18
CA GLU A 165 -18.45 7.25 -7.45
C GLU A 165 -18.06 6.04 -8.31
N GLY A 166 -18.91 5.01 -8.29
CA GLY A 166 -18.77 3.81 -9.12
C GLY A 166 -17.72 2.81 -8.63
N GLU A 167 -17.48 1.77 -9.43
CA GLU A 167 -16.61 0.63 -9.06
C GLU A 167 -15.14 1.02 -8.85
N LYS A 168 -14.68 2.08 -9.52
CA LYS A 168 -13.31 2.61 -9.37
C LYS A 168 -13.13 3.44 -8.10
N GLY A 169 -14.21 3.84 -7.43
CA GLY A 169 -14.18 4.50 -6.13
C GLY A 169 -14.23 3.53 -4.94
N ARG A 170 -14.24 2.22 -5.18
CA ARG A 170 -14.40 1.18 -4.16
C ARG A 170 -13.25 0.16 -4.23
N PRO A 171 -12.84 -0.43 -3.10
CA PRO A 171 -11.88 -1.53 -3.10
C PRO A 171 -12.42 -2.73 -3.91
N THR A 172 -11.50 -3.55 -4.41
CA THR A 172 -11.85 -4.87 -4.96
C THR A 172 -12.34 -5.78 -3.84
N GLU A 173 -11.61 -5.79 -2.72
CA GLU A 173 -11.87 -6.65 -1.57
C GLU A 173 -11.76 -5.87 -0.25
N VAL A 174 -12.50 -6.32 0.76
CA VAL A 174 -12.45 -5.75 2.12
C VAL A 174 -12.12 -6.86 3.11
N VAL A 175 -11.08 -6.64 3.91
CA VAL A 175 -10.65 -7.54 4.97
C VAL A 175 -10.63 -6.81 6.30
N LYS A 176 -10.75 -7.54 7.42
CA LYS A 176 -10.65 -6.92 8.77
C LYS A 176 -9.21 -6.80 9.27
N SER A 177 -8.32 -7.63 8.73
CA SER A 177 -6.95 -7.79 9.18
C SER A 177 -6.05 -8.23 8.03
N LEU A 178 -4.75 -8.00 8.16
CA LEU A 178 -3.75 -8.27 7.12
C LEU A 178 -3.58 -9.78 6.88
N ASP A 179 -3.77 -10.63 7.89
CA ASP A 179 -3.62 -12.08 7.77
C ASP A 179 -4.63 -12.71 6.78
N GLN A 180 -5.72 -12.00 6.47
CA GLN A 180 -6.73 -12.41 5.49
C GLN A 180 -6.33 -12.06 4.04
N VAL A 181 -5.36 -11.16 3.85
CA VAL A 181 -5.04 -10.59 2.53
C VAL A 181 -4.56 -11.66 1.57
N VAL A 182 -3.59 -12.48 1.97
CA VAL A 182 -2.99 -13.50 1.09
C VAL A 182 -4.05 -14.47 0.58
N ALA A 183 -4.87 -15.01 1.48
CA ALA A 183 -5.97 -15.92 1.12
C ALA A 183 -6.98 -15.24 0.17
N THR A 184 -7.35 -13.99 0.45
CA THR A 184 -8.32 -13.22 -0.35
C THR A 184 -7.81 -12.93 -1.78
N VAL A 185 -6.54 -12.56 -1.92
CA VAL A 185 -5.92 -12.32 -3.23
C VAL A 185 -5.85 -13.61 -4.05
N MET A 186 -5.45 -14.72 -3.43
CA MET A 186 -5.32 -16.01 -4.10
C MET A 186 -6.68 -16.59 -4.52
N SER A 187 -7.72 -16.45 -3.69
CA SER A 187 -9.08 -16.89 -4.04
C SER A 187 -9.63 -16.08 -5.22
N SER A 188 -9.44 -14.77 -5.20
CA SER A 188 -9.88 -13.86 -6.28
C SER A 188 -9.25 -14.20 -7.63
N GLN A 189 -7.99 -14.63 -7.65
CA GLN A 189 -7.32 -15.09 -8.87
C GLN A 189 -7.89 -16.43 -9.36
N SER A 190 -8.15 -17.36 -8.44
CA SER A 190 -8.72 -18.69 -8.75
C SER A 190 -10.14 -18.59 -9.35
N ASP A 191 -10.97 -17.71 -8.81
CA ASP A 191 -12.33 -17.49 -9.31
C ASP A 191 -12.32 -16.92 -10.74
N LYS A 192 -11.42 -15.97 -11.03
CA LYS A 192 -11.24 -15.42 -12.39
C LYS A 192 -10.81 -16.48 -13.40
N LEU A 193 -9.85 -17.33 -13.04
CA LEU A 193 -9.40 -18.42 -13.92
C LEU A 193 -10.54 -19.41 -14.19
N THR A 194 -11.36 -19.69 -13.17
CA THR A 194 -12.53 -20.57 -13.31
C THR A 194 -13.58 -19.97 -14.24
N GLU A 195 -13.83 -18.65 -14.14
CA GLU A 195 -14.77 -17.94 -14.99
C GLU A 195 -14.31 -17.88 -16.46
N GLN A 196 -13.04 -17.54 -16.69
CA GLN A 196 -12.42 -17.56 -18.03
C GLN A 196 -12.49 -18.95 -18.67
N TRP A 197 -12.21 -20.01 -17.90
CA TRP A 197 -12.32 -21.39 -18.40
C TRP A 197 -13.76 -21.72 -18.82
N ARG A 198 -14.76 -21.32 -18.01
CA ARG A 198 -16.17 -21.54 -18.32
C ARG A 198 -16.61 -20.81 -19.58
N GLU A 199 -16.13 -19.58 -19.81
CA GLU A 199 -16.46 -18.79 -20.99
C GLU A 199 -15.88 -19.43 -22.26
N MET A 200 -14.60 -19.78 -22.26
CA MET A 200 -13.93 -20.47 -23.38
C MET A 200 -14.59 -21.79 -23.78
N HIS A 201 -15.19 -22.52 -22.82
CA HIS A 201 -15.84 -23.81 -23.07
C HIS A 201 -17.35 -23.69 -23.32
N ARG A 202 -17.94 -22.54 -23.05
CA ARG A 202 -19.33 -22.23 -23.43
C ARG A 202 -19.42 -21.93 -24.92
N GLU A 203 -18.45 -21.21 -25.47
CA GLU A 203 -18.37 -20.87 -26.90
C GLU A 203 -18.03 -22.07 -27.81
N ARG A 204 -17.47 -23.16 -27.25
CA ARG A 204 -17.16 -24.39 -28.01
C ARG A 204 -18.35 -25.33 -28.20
N ASN A 205 -19.47 -25.09 -27.51
CA ASN A 205 -20.67 -25.93 -27.54
C ASN A 205 -21.89 -25.24 -28.20
N THR A 206 -21.65 -24.14 -28.92
CA THR A 206 -22.62 -23.42 -29.77
C THR A 206 -22.13 -23.37 -31.20
#